data_AF-A0A967C7W4-F1
#
_entry.id   AF-A0A967C7W4-F1
#
_cell.length_a   1.000
_cell.length_b   1.000
_cell.length_c   1.000
_cell.angle_alpha   90.00
_cell.angle_beta   90.00
_cell.angle_gamma   90.00
#
_symmetry.space_group_name_H-M   'P 1'
#
loop_
_entity.id
_entity.type
_entity.pdbx_description
1 polymer ?
#
loop_
_entity_poly.entity_id
_entity_poly.type
_entity_poly.pdbx_seq_one_letter_code
_entity_poly.pdbx_strand_id
1 'polypeptide(L)'
;MADGTDNIPEVGELVELLDQMEASVRDAKAIPLSGSVRVEREELLEMIGQLRAALPEELRAARWMVREREAFIARTNERAKAILDKSTAKAAEMVSESRVLAEAVEEANALVRRAEGEARRIRLEAEDLADNRLEHLEMLFRNLLGQIRGVRSQYHEARPAPPSVPE
;
A
#
# COMPACT_ATOMS: atom_id res chain seq x y z
N MET A 1 -5.84 -10.48 34.17
CA MET A 1 -5.94 -11.57 33.18
C MET A 1 -4.84 -12.55 33.52
N ALA A 2 -5.23 -13.79 33.81
CA ALA A 2 -4.47 -14.75 34.60
C ALA A 2 -3.13 -15.12 33.94
N ASP A 3 -2.06 -14.88 34.69
CA ASP A 3 -0.73 -15.44 34.47
C ASP A 3 -0.79 -16.92 34.86
N GLY A 4 -1.29 -17.72 33.91
CA GLY A 4 -1.22 -19.17 33.96
C GLY A 4 0.22 -19.56 33.68
N THR A 5 1.05 -19.52 34.72
CA THR A 5 2.20 -20.40 34.83
C THR A 5 1.65 -21.82 34.90
N ASP A 6 1.26 -22.33 33.73
CA ASP A 6 0.99 -23.73 33.51
C ASP A 6 2.21 -24.47 34.05
N ASN A 7 1.97 -25.20 35.13
CA ASN A 7 2.90 -26.13 35.72
C ASN A 7 3.25 -27.14 34.62
N ILE A 8 4.28 -26.83 33.84
CA ILE A 8 4.84 -27.76 32.87
C ILE A 8 5.35 -28.92 33.73
N PRO A 9 4.78 -30.14 33.61
CA PRO A 9 5.30 -31.27 34.34
C PRO A 9 6.80 -31.39 34.04
N GLU A 10 7.63 -31.41 35.08
CA GLU A 10 9.08 -31.54 34.92
C GLU A 10 9.37 -32.91 34.29
N VAL A 11 9.68 -32.90 33.00
CA VAL A 11 10.07 -34.09 32.25
C VAL A 11 11.42 -34.56 32.80
N GLY A 12 11.38 -35.48 33.76
CA GLY A 12 12.60 -35.98 34.40
C GLY A 12 12.32 -36.99 35.50
N GLU A 13 11.28 -36.79 36.30
CA GLU A 13 11.04 -37.63 37.49
C GLU A 13 10.80 -39.12 37.16
N LEU A 14 10.04 -39.41 36.10
CA LEU A 14 9.85 -40.80 35.63
C LEU A 14 11.13 -41.43 35.07
N VAL A 15 11.99 -40.61 34.46
CA VAL A 15 13.27 -41.08 33.90
C VAL A 15 14.23 -41.39 35.04
N GLU A 16 14.30 -40.52 36.04
CA GLU A 16 15.09 -40.75 37.24
C GLU A 16 14.62 -41.98 38.02
N LEU A 17 13.30 -42.22 38.11
CA LEU A 17 12.75 -43.42 38.73
C LEU A 17 13.11 -44.70 37.95
N LEU A 18 13.07 -44.64 36.61
CA LEU A 18 13.53 -45.75 35.76
C LEU A 18 15.03 -46.01 35.91
N ASP A 19 15.85 -44.96 35.99
CA ASP A 19 17.30 -45.05 36.19
C ASP A 19 17.62 -45.66 37.56
N GLN A 20 16.87 -45.31 38.60
CA GLN A 20 17.00 -45.90 39.95
C GLN A 20 16.61 -47.38 39.96
N MET A 21 15.52 -47.76 39.26
CA MET A 21 15.15 -49.16 39.09
C MET A 21 16.24 -49.96 38.35
N GLU A 22 16.80 -49.38 37.30
CA GLU A 22 17.88 -50.01 36.53
C GLU A 22 19.14 -50.20 37.39
N ALA A 23 19.52 -49.17 38.16
CA ALA A 23 20.65 -49.24 39.09
C ALA A 23 20.44 -50.31 40.17
N SER A 24 19.24 -50.40 40.76
CA SER A 24 18.89 -51.41 41.77
C SER A 24 19.08 -52.84 41.25
N VAL A 25 18.71 -53.09 39.98
CA VAL A 25 18.91 -54.40 39.35
C VAL A 25 20.38 -54.64 38.97
N ARG A 26 21.09 -53.60 38.51
CA ARG A 26 22.49 -53.69 38.09
C ARG A 26 23.44 -53.94 39.27
N ASP A 27 23.19 -53.32 40.41
CA ASP A 27 24.01 -53.40 41.62
C ASP A 27 23.62 -54.57 42.54
N ALA A 28 22.60 -55.34 42.15
CA ALA A 28 22.10 -56.48 42.89
C ALA A 28 23.15 -57.58 43.09
N LYS A 29 23.21 -58.17 44.29
CA LYS A 29 24.21 -59.20 44.62
C LYS A 29 23.95 -60.49 43.84
N ALA A 30 24.92 -60.94 43.06
CA ALA A 30 24.88 -62.23 42.38
C ALA A 30 24.87 -63.40 43.37
N ILE A 31 24.10 -64.44 43.07
CA ILE A 31 24.04 -65.66 43.86
C ILE A 31 25.10 -66.65 43.33
N PRO A 32 26.03 -67.16 44.16
CA PRO A 32 27.08 -68.07 43.69
C PRO A 32 26.50 -69.32 43.03
N LEU A 33 27.14 -69.78 41.94
CA LEU A 33 26.73 -70.95 41.14
C LEU A 33 25.32 -70.84 40.52
N SER A 34 24.76 -69.62 40.45
CA SER A 34 23.49 -69.29 39.83
C SER A 34 23.66 -68.08 38.89
N GLY A 35 22.88 -68.03 37.80
CA GLY A 35 22.77 -66.84 36.94
C GLY A 35 21.83 -65.76 37.50
N SER A 36 21.41 -65.87 38.76
CA SER A 36 20.41 -65.00 39.39
C SER A 36 21.03 -63.97 40.33
N VAL A 37 20.38 -62.81 40.43
CA VAL A 37 20.73 -61.72 41.35
C VAL A 37 19.67 -61.58 42.45
N ARG A 38 20.09 -61.14 43.63
CA ARG A 38 19.20 -60.84 44.77
C ARG A 38 18.89 -59.35 44.81
N VAL A 39 17.63 -59.01 44.61
CA VAL A 39 17.05 -57.66 44.67
C VAL A 39 16.11 -57.52 45.86
N GLU A 40 16.00 -56.30 46.39
CA GLU A 40 15.01 -55.96 47.41
C GLU A 40 13.62 -55.84 46.77
N ARG A 41 12.81 -56.89 46.95
CA ARG A 41 11.51 -57.01 46.30
C ARG A 41 10.57 -55.84 46.63
N GLU A 42 10.53 -55.40 47.88
CA GLU A 42 9.57 -54.40 48.33
C GLU A 42 9.86 -53.03 47.72
N GLU A 43 11.13 -52.62 47.74
CA GLU A 43 11.61 -51.36 47.15
C GLU A 43 11.36 -51.32 45.63
N LEU A 44 11.68 -52.41 44.91
CA LEU A 44 11.44 -52.47 43.46
C LEU A 44 9.95 -52.43 43.11
N LEU A 45 9.10 -53.09 43.91
CA LEU A 45 7.64 -53.04 43.72
C LEU A 45 7.07 -51.66 44.02
N GLU A 46 7.63 -50.93 44.98
CA GLU A 46 7.25 -49.55 45.28
C GLU A 46 7.57 -48.63 44.11
N MET A 47 8.80 -48.69 43.57
CA MET A 47 9.18 -47.92 42.37
C MET A 47 8.28 -48.24 41.17
N ILE A 48 7.98 -49.52 40.91
CA ILE A 48 7.02 -49.92 39.86
C ILE A 48 5.63 -49.32 40.11
N GLY A 49 5.18 -49.30 41.37
CA GLY A 49 3.90 -48.73 41.78
C GLY A 49 3.81 -47.24 41.49
N GLN A 50 4.86 -46.49 41.85
CA GLN A 50 4.99 -45.06 41.58
C GLN A 50 5.00 -44.77 40.07
N LEU A 51 5.82 -45.52 39.31
CA LEU A 51 5.89 -45.42 37.85
C LEU A 51 4.50 -45.63 37.20
N ARG A 52 3.79 -46.67 37.63
CA ARG A 52 2.46 -47.01 37.09
C ARG A 52 1.40 -45.94 37.44
N ALA A 53 1.55 -45.25 38.56
CA ALA A 53 0.65 -44.17 38.96
C ALA A 53 0.88 -42.90 38.13
N ALA A 54 2.15 -42.53 37.88
CA ALA A 54 2.52 -41.29 37.19
C ALA A 54 2.49 -41.38 35.65
N LEU A 55 2.84 -42.53 35.06
CA LEU A 55 2.90 -42.74 33.60
C LEU A 55 1.63 -42.31 32.82
N PRO A 56 0.40 -42.64 33.27
CA PRO A 56 -0.80 -42.26 32.53
C PRO A 56 -1.00 -40.75 32.41
N GLU A 57 -0.60 -39.99 33.43
CA GLU A 57 -0.75 -38.54 33.48
C GLU A 57 0.26 -37.84 32.57
N GLU A 58 1.53 -38.22 32.69
CA GLU A 58 2.63 -37.79 31.81
C GLU A 58 2.31 -38.06 30.33
N LEU A 59 1.83 -39.25 29.99
CA LEU A 59 1.39 -39.57 28.63
C LEU A 59 0.20 -38.72 28.16
N ARG A 60 -0.72 -38.33 29.06
CA ARG A 60 -1.82 -37.41 28.71
C ARG A 60 -1.28 -36.01 28.45
N ALA A 61 -0.37 -35.52 29.29
CA ALA A 61 0.27 -34.22 29.13
C ALA A 61 1.04 -34.15 27.80
N ALA A 62 1.86 -35.15 27.49
CA ALA A 62 2.59 -35.23 26.22
C ALA A 62 1.65 -35.21 25.00
N ARG A 63 0.57 -36.01 25.01
CA ARG A 63 -0.44 -36.00 23.94
C ARG A 63 -1.20 -34.68 23.84
N TRP A 64 -1.41 -34.00 24.96
CA TRP A 64 -2.03 -32.68 24.96
C TRP A 64 -1.09 -31.64 24.34
N MET A 65 0.19 -31.64 24.74
CA MET A 65 1.20 -30.72 24.24
C MET A 65 1.42 -30.85 22.73
N VAL A 66 1.42 -32.08 22.20
CA VAL A 66 1.48 -32.31 20.75
C VAL A 66 0.27 -31.71 20.03
N ARG A 67 -0.95 -31.94 20.54
CA ARG A 67 -2.17 -31.37 19.96
C ARG A 67 -2.20 -29.85 20.05
N GLU A 68 -1.76 -29.28 21.16
CA GLU A 68 -1.72 -27.82 21.34
C GLU A 68 -0.69 -27.19 20.41
N ARG A 69 0.47 -27.82 20.22
CA ARG A 69 1.47 -27.40 19.23
C ARG A 69 0.90 -27.40 17.82
N GLU A 70 0.21 -28.46 17.41
CA GLU A 70 -0.43 -28.54 16.09
C GLU A 70 -1.49 -27.45 15.91
N ALA A 71 -2.34 -27.25 16.92
CA ALA A 71 -3.36 -26.20 16.91
C ALA A 71 -2.73 -24.79 16.85
N PHE A 72 -1.64 -24.56 17.59
CA PHE A 72 -0.90 -23.31 17.55
C PHE A 72 -0.31 -23.03 16.17
N ILE A 73 0.31 -24.03 15.53
CA ILE A 73 0.84 -23.92 14.17
C ILE A 73 -0.28 -23.60 13.18
N ALA A 74 -1.41 -24.30 13.26
CA ALA A 74 -2.55 -24.05 12.38
C ALA A 74 -3.09 -22.61 12.51
N ARG A 75 -3.33 -22.15 13.76
CA ARG A 75 -3.78 -20.77 14.04
C ARG A 75 -2.77 -19.72 13.55
N THR A 76 -1.48 -20.00 13.70
CA THR A 76 -0.42 -19.07 13.27
C THR A 76 -0.35 -18.99 11.76
N ASN A 77 -0.48 -20.13 11.05
CA ASN A 77 -0.50 -20.18 9.60
C ASN A 77 -1.72 -19.44 9.02
N GLU A 78 -2.90 -19.63 9.62
CA GLU A 78 -4.11 -18.92 9.22
C GLU A 78 -3.96 -17.41 9.40
N ARG A 79 -3.41 -16.98 10.55
CA ARG A 79 -3.13 -15.56 10.82
C ARG A 79 -2.10 -14.98 9.86
N ALA A 80 -1.03 -15.71 9.56
CA ALA A 80 -0.02 -15.30 8.59
C ALA A 80 -0.63 -15.13 7.19
N LYS A 81 -1.48 -16.06 6.76
CA LYS A 81 -2.21 -15.97 5.50
C LYS A 81 -3.13 -14.73 5.47
N ALA A 82 -3.89 -14.49 6.52
CA ALA A 82 -4.75 -13.30 6.60
C ALA A 82 -3.96 -11.98 6.54
N ILE A 83 -2.77 -11.93 7.13
CA ILE A 83 -1.88 -10.76 7.04
C ILE A 83 -1.39 -10.56 5.60
N LEU A 84 -0.97 -11.62 4.92
CA LEU A 84 -0.54 -11.57 3.52
C LEU A 84 -1.67 -11.12 2.59
N ASP A 85 -2.86 -11.69 2.75
CA ASP A 85 -4.05 -11.32 1.96
C ASP A 85 -4.41 -9.84 2.16
N LYS A 86 -4.39 -9.36 3.41
CA LYS A 86 -4.63 -7.94 3.70
C LYS A 86 -3.56 -7.03 3.11
N SER A 87 -2.29 -7.42 3.18
CA SER A 87 -1.18 -6.62 2.66
C SER A 87 -1.20 -6.56 1.13
N THR A 88 -1.53 -7.67 0.47
CA THR A 88 -1.63 -7.71 -0.99
C THR A 88 -2.80 -6.88 -1.50
N ALA A 89 -3.96 -6.95 -0.83
CA ALA A 89 -5.10 -6.08 -1.14
C ALA A 89 -4.76 -4.60 -0.99
N LYS A 90 -4.09 -4.22 0.10
CA LYS A 90 -3.61 -2.84 0.34
C LYS A 90 -2.64 -2.37 -0.73
N ALA A 91 -1.70 -3.24 -1.14
CA ALA A 91 -0.73 -2.91 -2.19
C ALA A 91 -1.42 -2.70 -3.56
N ALA A 92 -2.39 -3.55 -3.90
CA ALA A 92 -3.16 -3.40 -5.13
C ALA A 92 -3.97 -2.09 -5.14
N GLU A 93 -4.60 -1.73 -4.02
CA GLU A 93 -5.32 -0.46 -3.84
C GLU A 93 -4.39 0.73 -4.07
N MET A 94 -3.23 0.78 -3.39
CA MET A 94 -2.27 1.88 -3.54
C MET A 94 -1.75 2.03 -4.99
N VAL A 95 -1.48 0.93 -5.68
CA VAL A 95 -1.06 0.98 -7.10
C VAL A 95 -2.17 1.51 -7.98
N SER A 96 -3.41 1.10 -7.74
CA SER A 96 -4.58 1.60 -8.46
C SER A 96 -4.76 3.11 -8.24
N GLU A 97 -4.72 3.58 -6.99
CA GLU A 97 -4.82 4.99 -6.65
C GLU A 97 -3.69 5.81 -7.30
N SER A 98 -2.45 5.31 -7.24
CA SER A 98 -1.31 5.98 -7.86
C SER A 98 -1.44 6.08 -9.38
N ARG A 99 -1.97 5.03 -10.04
CA ARG A 99 -2.21 5.04 -11.48
C ARG A 99 -3.30 6.04 -11.86
N VAL A 100 -4.41 6.05 -11.13
CA VAL A 100 -5.51 7.01 -11.33
C VAL A 100 -5.01 8.44 -11.15
N LEU A 101 -4.19 8.70 -10.12
CA LEU A 101 -3.60 10.01 -9.90
C LEU A 101 -2.67 10.43 -11.04
N ALA A 102 -1.81 9.54 -11.51
CA ALA A 102 -0.90 9.82 -12.63
C ALA A 102 -1.67 10.15 -13.91
N GLU A 103 -2.71 9.39 -14.22
CA GLU A 103 -3.59 9.62 -15.37
C GLU A 103 -4.32 10.97 -15.26
N ALA A 104 -4.88 11.28 -14.09
CA ALA A 104 -5.55 12.56 -13.84
C ALA A 104 -4.60 13.76 -14.00
N VAL A 105 -3.33 13.63 -13.56
CA VAL A 105 -2.31 14.68 -13.73
C VAL A 105 -1.97 14.88 -15.21
N GLU A 106 -1.82 13.80 -15.98
CA GLU A 106 -1.58 13.90 -17.42
C GLU A 106 -2.76 14.55 -18.16
N GLU A 107 -4.00 14.18 -17.83
CA GLU A 107 -5.20 14.80 -18.40
C GLU A 107 -5.31 16.28 -18.03
N ALA A 108 -5.04 16.64 -16.78
CA ALA A 108 -5.03 18.03 -16.33
C ALA A 108 -3.98 18.85 -17.09
N ASN A 109 -2.77 18.32 -17.24
CA ASN A 109 -1.72 18.98 -18.02
C ASN A 109 -2.10 19.13 -19.50
N ALA A 110 -2.73 18.11 -20.09
CA ALA A 110 -3.22 18.19 -21.46
C ALA A 110 -4.36 19.22 -21.63
N LEU A 111 -5.25 19.33 -20.65
CA LEU A 111 -6.29 20.34 -20.61
C LEU A 111 -5.71 21.75 -20.53
N VAL A 112 -4.76 21.99 -19.62
CA VAL A 112 -4.06 23.29 -19.48
C VAL A 112 -3.39 23.67 -20.80
N ARG A 113 -2.63 22.75 -21.43
CA ARG A 113 -1.98 23.02 -22.72
C ARG A 113 -2.99 23.38 -23.82
N ARG A 114 -4.14 22.70 -23.87
CA ARG A 114 -5.22 23.02 -24.82
C ARG A 114 -5.82 24.39 -24.54
N ALA A 115 -6.14 24.68 -23.29
CA ALA A 115 -6.71 25.97 -22.88
C ALA A 115 -5.77 27.13 -23.19
N GLU A 116 -4.47 26.98 -22.92
CA GLU A 116 -3.46 27.97 -23.30
C GLU A 116 -3.34 28.15 -24.81
N GLY A 117 -3.38 27.05 -25.58
CA GLY A 117 -3.37 27.10 -27.04
C GLY A 117 -4.59 27.83 -27.60
N GLU A 118 -5.77 27.54 -27.06
CA GLU A 118 -7.01 28.20 -27.44
C GLU A 118 -7.05 29.67 -27.05
N ALA A 119 -6.58 30.01 -25.85
CA ALA A 119 -6.46 31.40 -25.41
C ALA A 119 -5.51 32.21 -26.32
N ARG A 120 -4.36 31.63 -26.70
CA ARG A 120 -3.44 32.25 -27.67
C ARG A 120 -4.11 32.45 -29.03
N ARG A 121 -4.84 31.45 -29.53
CA ARG A 121 -5.58 31.54 -30.78
C ARG A 121 -6.61 32.66 -30.75
N ILE A 122 -7.47 32.70 -29.72
CA ILE A 122 -8.50 33.73 -29.55
C ILE A 122 -7.88 35.13 -29.52
N ARG A 123 -6.74 35.29 -28.83
CA ARG A 123 -6.04 36.58 -28.79
C ARG A 123 -5.57 37.02 -30.17
N LEU A 124 -4.94 36.12 -30.93
CA LEU A 124 -4.48 36.43 -32.29
C LEU A 124 -5.65 36.74 -33.22
N GLU A 125 -6.73 35.96 -33.17
CA GLU A 125 -7.95 36.21 -33.94
C GLU A 125 -8.58 37.58 -33.61
N ALA A 126 -8.53 38.00 -32.33
CA ALA A 126 -9.02 39.31 -31.91
C ALA A 126 -8.12 40.46 -32.38
N GLU A 127 -6.79 40.27 -32.35
CA GLU A 127 -5.80 41.21 -32.91
C GLU A 127 -6.02 41.39 -34.42
N ASP A 128 -6.10 40.29 -35.17
CA ASP A 128 -6.38 40.30 -36.61
C ASP A 128 -7.71 40.97 -36.94
N LEU A 129 -8.75 40.72 -36.14
CA LEU A 129 -10.05 41.37 -36.32
C LEU A 129 -9.95 42.89 -36.08
N ALA A 130 -9.22 43.31 -35.05
CA ALA A 130 -9.03 44.73 -34.76
C ALA A 130 -8.31 45.44 -35.91
N ASP A 131 -7.23 44.85 -36.42
CA ASP A 131 -6.45 45.41 -37.53
C ASP A 131 -7.31 45.53 -38.80
N ASN A 132 -8.06 44.49 -39.17
CA ASN A 132 -8.99 44.54 -40.31
C ASN A 132 -10.05 45.65 -40.17
N ARG A 133 -10.53 45.91 -38.95
CA ARG A 133 -11.49 47.00 -38.69
C ARG A 133 -10.83 48.36 -38.81
N LEU A 134 -9.59 48.52 -38.33
CA LEU A 134 -8.82 49.75 -38.44
C LEU A 134 -8.48 50.07 -39.90
N GLU A 135 -8.05 49.09 -40.69
CA GLU A 135 -7.79 49.25 -42.12
C GLU A 135 -9.05 49.71 -42.88
N HIS A 136 -10.20 49.09 -42.58
CA HIS A 136 -11.46 49.50 -43.19
C HIS A 136 -11.84 50.95 -42.82
N LEU A 137 -11.71 51.33 -41.54
CA LEU A 137 -11.94 52.71 -41.11
C LEU A 137 -10.99 53.70 -41.80
N GLU A 138 -9.72 53.34 -41.95
CA GLU A 138 -8.73 54.18 -42.62
C GLU A 138 -9.12 54.42 -44.09
N MET A 139 -9.52 53.36 -44.81
CA MET A 139 -10.01 53.47 -46.19
C MET A 139 -11.25 54.36 -46.30
N LEU A 140 -12.21 54.23 -45.38
CA LEU A 140 -13.40 55.09 -45.33
C LEU A 140 -13.02 56.56 -45.13
N PHE A 141 -12.09 56.85 -44.20
CA PHE A 141 -11.61 58.21 -43.98
C PHE A 141 -10.85 58.77 -45.18
N ARG A 142 -10.00 57.98 -45.85
CA ARG A 142 -9.32 58.41 -47.09
C ARG A 142 -10.33 58.78 -48.18
N ASN A 143 -11.38 57.98 -48.35
CA ASN A 143 -12.45 58.26 -49.30
C ASN A 143 -13.21 59.55 -48.96
N LEU A 144 -13.59 59.73 -47.69
CA LEU A 144 -14.28 60.93 -47.23
C LEU A 144 -13.42 62.20 -47.41
N LEU A 145 -12.13 62.13 -47.05
CA LEU A 145 -11.19 63.23 -47.29
C LEU A 145 -11.02 63.53 -48.78
N GLY A 146 -11.02 62.50 -49.64
CA GLY A 146 -11.02 62.64 -51.09
C GLY A 146 -12.25 63.40 -51.60
N GLN A 147 -13.44 63.05 -51.11
CA GLN A 147 -14.69 63.75 -51.44
C GLN A 147 -14.66 65.22 -51.00
N ILE A 148 -14.22 65.51 -49.76
CA ILE A 148 -14.10 66.87 -49.24
C ILE A 148 -13.13 67.70 -50.10
N ARG A 149 -11.96 67.14 -50.46
CA ARG A 149 -11.00 67.81 -51.34
C ARG A 149 -11.60 68.09 -52.72
N GLY A 150 -12.36 67.15 -53.27
CA GLY A 150 -13.09 67.32 -54.52
C GLY A 150 -14.10 68.47 -54.46
N VAL A 151 -14.97 68.48 -53.45
CA VAL A 151 -15.94 69.56 -53.21
C VAL A 151 -15.22 70.91 -53.04
N ARG A 152 -14.13 70.96 -52.27
CA ARG A 152 -13.36 72.20 -52.08
C ARG A 152 -12.76 72.71 -53.39
N SER A 153 -12.24 71.82 -54.24
CA SER A 153 -11.72 72.20 -55.56
C SER A 153 -12.80 72.80 -56.45
N GLN A 154 -14.00 72.20 -56.48
CA GLN A 154 -15.15 72.72 -57.23
C GLN A 154 -15.54 74.12 -56.75
N TYR A 155 -15.59 74.37 -55.43
CA TYR A 155 -15.85 75.69 -54.88
C TYR A 155 -14.77 76.73 -55.22
N HIS A 156 -13.49 76.32 -55.30
CA HIS A 156 -12.41 77.22 -55.68
C HIS A 156 -12.43 77.57 -57.17
N GLU A 157 -12.76 76.60 -58.04
CA GLU A 157 -12.87 76.80 -59.49
C GLU A 157 -14.11 77.63 -59.87
N ALA A 158 -15.21 77.47 -59.14
CA ALA A 158 -16.43 78.27 -59.30
C ALA A 158 -16.32 79.72 -58.77
N ARG A 159 -15.17 80.13 -58.21
CA ARG A 159 -14.97 81.49 -57.70
C ARG A 159 -14.54 82.40 -58.86
N PRO A 160 -15.38 83.36 -59.32
CA PRO A 160 -14.97 84.30 -60.37
C PRO A 160 -13.77 85.13 -59.90
N ALA A 161 -12.85 85.43 -60.82
CA ALA A 161 -11.70 86.28 -60.54
C ALA A 161 -12.18 87.61 -59.94
N PRO A 162 -11.51 88.14 -58.89
CA PRO A 162 -11.88 89.43 -58.34
C PRO A 162 -11.89 90.46 -59.47
N PRO A 163 -12.92 91.32 -59.57
CA PRO A 163 -12.98 92.31 -60.64
C PRO A 163 -11.71 93.15 -60.60
N SER A 164 -11.03 93.27 -61.75
CA SER A 164 -9.87 94.15 -61.89
C SER A 164 -10.31 95.57 -61.57
N VAL A 165 -9.78 96.12 -60.48
CA VAL A 165 -10.03 97.51 -60.08
C VAL A 165 -9.40 98.42 -61.16
N PRO A 166 -10.18 99.24 -61.87
CA PRO A 166 -9.62 100.24 -62.78
C PRO A 166 -8.85 101.30 -61.97
N GLU A 167 -7.69 101.74 -62.49
CA GLU A 167 -6.90 102.86 -61.95
C GLU A 167 -7.70 104.16 -61.82
#